data_AF-A0A1S3YNG9-F1
#
_entry.id   AF-A0A1S3YNG9-F1
#
_cell.length_a   1.000
_cell.length_b   1.000
_cell.length_c   1.000
_cell.angle_alpha   90.00
_cell.angle_beta   90.00
_cell.angle_gamma   90.00
#
_symmetry.space_group_name_H-M   'P 1'
#
loop_
_entity.id
_entity.type
_entity.pdbx_description
1 polymer ?
#
loop_
_entity_poly.entity_id
_entity_poly.type
_entity_poly.pdbx_seq_one_letter_code
_entity_poly.pdbx_strand_id
1 'polypeptide(L)'
;MGSAVETLCGQASLVLSFSWWIVVVAQFIYILRSERCKATWTGFRREAFSGLWQFVKLSAASAVMLCLENWYFQILVLLAGLLKNPELALDSISVCMSVNGLMFMVSMVFNAAASVRVSNELGAAHPKSAAFSVFVVTFISFLIAVVEAIIVLCLRNVISYAFTEGETVANAVSDLCPFLAVTLILSGVQHSVIWCCCWLWMAGVCCLRECRV
;
A
#
# COMPACT_ATOMS: atom_id res chain seq x y z
N MET A 1 -31.38 6.66 -1.46
CA MET A 1 -30.09 6.03 -1.81
C MET A 1 -28.91 6.67 -1.08
N GLY A 2 -28.81 8.01 -1.00
CA GLY A 2 -27.72 8.71 -0.29
C GLY A 2 -27.55 8.35 1.19
N SER A 3 -28.62 8.33 2.00
CA SER A 3 -28.52 8.03 3.44
C SER A 3 -28.06 6.60 3.75
N ALA A 4 -28.45 5.61 2.94
CA ALA A 4 -28.02 4.23 3.11
C ALA A 4 -26.55 4.04 2.71
N VAL A 5 -26.09 4.70 1.65
CA VAL A 5 -24.69 4.68 1.20
C VAL A 5 -23.78 5.41 2.22
N GLU A 6 -24.20 6.55 2.75
CA GLU A 6 -23.47 7.25 3.81
C GLU A 6 -23.37 6.40 5.09
N THR A 7 -24.46 5.74 5.47
CA THR A 7 -24.48 4.86 6.64
C THR A 7 -23.58 3.64 6.45
N LEU A 8 -23.58 3.02 5.26
CA LEU A 8 -22.69 1.90 4.91
C LEU A 8 -21.21 2.32 4.89
N CYS A 9 -20.90 3.47 4.29
CA CYS A 9 -19.54 4.01 4.26
C CYS A 9 -19.04 4.36 5.67
N GLY A 10 -19.92 4.95 6.50
CA GLY A 10 -19.64 5.23 7.90
C GLY A 10 -19.33 3.96 8.70
N GLN A 11 -20.14 2.90 8.52
CA GLN A 11 -19.89 1.61 9.16
C GLN A 11 -18.57 0.97 8.70
N ALA A 12 -18.27 0.99 7.40
CA ALA A 12 -17.04 0.43 6.86
C ALA A 12 -15.78 1.16 7.40
N SER A 13 -15.83 2.49 7.46
CA SER A 13 -14.73 3.30 8.02
C SER A 13 -14.50 3.01 9.51
N LEU A 14 -15.57 2.85 10.29
CA LEU A 14 -15.48 2.47 11.70
C LEU A 14 -14.85 1.09 11.87
N VAL A 15 -15.34 0.08 11.15
CA VAL A 15 -14.83 -1.29 11.24
C VAL A 15 -13.36 -1.36 10.85
N LEU A 16 -12.95 -0.66 9.78
CA LEU A 16 -11.56 -0.58 9.37
C LEU A 16 -10.71 0.07 10.48
N SER A 17 -11.16 1.19 11.02
CA SER A 17 -10.47 1.90 12.11
C SER A 17 -10.29 1.02 13.35
N PHE A 18 -11.35 0.32 13.77
CA PHE A 18 -11.28 -0.61 14.89
C PHE A 18 -10.31 -1.77 14.62
N SER A 19 -10.31 -2.31 13.39
CA SER A 19 -9.41 -3.40 13.00
C SER A 19 -7.94 -3.00 13.15
N TRP A 20 -7.56 -1.79 12.74
CA TRP A 20 -6.21 -1.28 12.92
C TRP A 20 -5.83 -1.11 14.40
N TRP A 21 -6.74 -0.62 15.24
CA TRP A 21 -6.51 -0.49 16.68
C TRP A 21 -6.30 -1.85 17.36
N ILE A 22 -7.02 -2.89 16.92
CA ILE A 22 -6.82 -4.25 17.43
C ILE A 22 -5.38 -4.72 17.14
N VAL A 23 -4.87 -4.47 15.94
CA VAL A 23 -3.48 -4.82 15.57
C VAL A 23 -2.47 -4.08 16.44
N VAL A 24 -2.66 -2.78 16.67
CA VAL A 24 -1.80 -1.95 17.54
C VAL A 24 -1.79 -2.49 18.98
N VAL A 25 -2.97 -2.78 19.54
CA VAL A 25 -3.09 -3.32 20.90
C VAL A 25 -2.46 -4.70 21.00
N ALA A 26 -2.67 -5.57 20.01
CA ALA A 26 -2.07 -6.90 19.97
C ALA A 26 -0.53 -6.83 19.91
N GLN A 27 0.03 -5.94 19.08
CA GLN A 27 1.47 -5.71 19.00
C GLN A 27 2.04 -5.15 20.31
N PHE A 28 1.32 -4.23 20.95
CA PHE A 28 1.73 -3.69 22.24
C PHE A 28 1.75 -4.76 23.34
N ILE A 29 0.71 -5.60 23.41
CA ILE A 29 0.66 -6.74 24.34
C ILE A 29 1.80 -7.72 24.05
N TYR A 30 2.08 -8.00 22.77
CA TYR A 30 3.17 -8.88 22.37
C TYR A 30 4.53 -8.36 22.83
N ILE A 31 4.82 -7.07 22.65
CA ILE A 31 6.07 -6.43 23.12
C ILE A 31 6.20 -6.55 24.64
N LEU A 32 5.11 -6.35 25.40
CA LEU A 32 5.14 -6.41 26.86
C LEU A 32 5.29 -7.83 27.41
N ARG A 33 4.71 -8.85 26.75
CA ARG A 33 4.74 -10.24 27.23
C ARG A 33 5.88 -11.07 26.68
N SER A 34 6.44 -10.72 25.53
CA SER A 34 7.49 -11.51 24.89
C SER A 34 8.82 -11.34 25.59
N GLU A 35 9.43 -12.46 25.99
CA GLU A 35 10.77 -12.48 26.60
C GLU A 35 11.84 -11.92 25.65
N ARG A 36 11.64 -12.04 24.34
CA ARG A 36 12.58 -11.54 23.32
C ARG A 36 12.62 -10.02 23.23
N CYS A 37 11.53 -9.35 23.62
CA CYS A 37 11.45 -7.89 23.59
C CYS A 37 11.96 -7.25 24.90
N LYS A 38 12.21 -8.01 25.97
CA LYS A 38 12.71 -7.49 27.25
C LYS A 38 14.06 -6.79 27.12
N ALA A 39 14.92 -7.25 26.21
CA ALA A 39 16.22 -6.64 25.94
C ALA A 39 16.14 -5.32 25.14
N THR A 40 15.09 -5.16 24.32
CA THR A 40 14.92 -4.01 23.42
C THR A 40 13.98 -2.94 24.00
N TRP A 41 13.02 -3.35 24.85
CA TRP A 41 12.01 -2.47 25.44
C TRP A 41 12.23 -2.32 26.95
N THR A 42 12.89 -1.24 27.36
CA THR A 42 13.14 -0.92 28.78
C THR A 42 12.08 0.00 29.40
N GLY A 43 10.91 0.14 28.75
CA GLY A 43 9.84 1.07 29.15
C GLY A 43 9.94 2.46 28.50
N PHE A 44 8.97 3.33 28.82
CA PHE A 44 8.91 4.68 28.28
C PHE A 44 9.99 5.59 28.90
N ARG A 45 10.98 5.95 28.09
CA ARG A 45 12.01 6.94 28.43
C ARG A 45 11.77 8.23 27.63
N ARG A 46 12.21 9.39 28.14
CA ARG A 46 12.01 10.69 27.46
C ARG A 46 12.76 10.76 26.12
N GLU A 47 13.87 10.05 26.01
CA GLU A 47 14.70 9.90 24.82
C GLU A 47 13.95 9.15 23.71
N ALA A 48 12.99 8.27 24.04
CA ALA A 48 12.13 7.61 23.06
C ALA A 48 11.19 8.60 22.33
N PHE A 49 10.96 9.78 22.91
CA PHE A 49 10.20 10.85 22.27
C PHE A 49 11.09 11.82 21.47
N SER A 50 12.41 11.65 21.49
CA SER A 50 13.32 12.45 20.68
C SER A 50 13.25 12.04 19.21
N GLY A 51 13.16 13.01 18.29
CA GLY A 51 13.06 12.73 16.85
C GLY A 51 11.65 12.47 16.31
N LEU A 52 10.61 12.42 17.15
CA LEU A 52 9.22 12.21 16.69
C LEU A 52 8.77 13.22 15.65
N TRP A 53 9.21 14.48 15.76
CA TRP A 53 8.84 15.52 14.79
C TRP A 53 9.30 15.20 13.36
N GLN A 54 10.50 14.64 13.21
CA GLN A 54 10.99 14.22 11.88
C GLN A 54 10.18 13.04 11.35
N PHE A 55 9.85 12.08 12.22
CA PHE A 55 8.98 10.95 11.88
C PHE A 55 7.58 11.40 11.46
N VAL A 56 6.97 12.35 12.19
CA VAL A 56 5.65 12.92 11.87
C VAL A 56 5.70 13.66 10.54
N LYS A 57 6.72 14.50 10.30
CA LYS A 57 6.87 15.21 9.03
C LYS A 57 6.97 14.26 7.84
N LEU A 58 7.70 13.16 8.00
CA LEU A 58 7.83 12.14 6.96
C LEU A 58 6.54 11.35 6.75
N SER A 59 5.92 10.91 7.84
CA SER A 59 4.64 10.20 7.81
C SER A 59 3.55 11.07 7.17
N ALA A 60 3.54 12.37 7.44
CA ALA A 60 2.64 13.32 6.81
C ALA A 60 2.86 13.42 5.30
N ALA A 61 4.12 13.44 4.84
CA ALA A 61 4.43 13.43 3.41
C ALA A 61 3.94 12.14 2.72
N SER A 62 4.16 10.98 3.33
CA SER A 62 3.64 9.70 2.82
C SER A 62 2.11 9.64 2.85
N ALA A 63 1.48 10.17 3.90
CA ALA A 63 0.03 10.23 4.02
C ALA A 63 -0.58 11.10 2.92
N VAL A 64 -0.02 12.29 2.64
CA VAL A 64 -0.46 13.16 1.55
C VAL A 64 -0.33 12.46 0.20
N MET A 65 0.77 11.73 -0.02
CA MET A 65 0.97 10.98 -1.26
C MET A 65 -0.10 9.91 -1.49
N LEU A 66 -0.38 9.09 -0.47
CA LEU A 66 -1.44 8.07 -0.53
C LEU A 66 -2.83 8.69 -0.69
N CYS A 67 -3.08 9.82 -0.02
CA CYS A 67 -4.33 10.57 -0.18
C CYS A 67 -4.50 11.08 -1.61
N LEU A 68 -3.45 11.64 -2.21
CA LEU A 68 -3.48 12.12 -3.60
C LEU A 68 -3.74 10.99 -4.59
N GLU A 69 -3.13 9.82 -4.37
CA GLU A 69 -3.39 8.63 -5.18
C GLU A 69 -4.86 8.18 -5.07
N ASN A 70 -5.42 8.14 -3.87
CA ASN A 70 -6.82 7.76 -3.68
C ASN A 70 -7.79 8.80 -4.24
N TRP A 71 -7.50 10.09 -4.07
CA TRP A 71 -8.31 11.18 -4.63
C TRP A 71 -8.24 11.20 -6.16
N TYR A 72 -7.12 10.83 -6.76
CA TYR A 72 -7.02 10.66 -8.21
C TYR A 72 -8.05 9.65 -8.72
N PHE A 73 -8.21 8.49 -8.07
CA PHE A 73 -9.24 7.52 -8.42
C PHE A 73 -10.66 8.09 -8.24
N GLN A 74 -10.92 8.87 -7.19
CA GLN A 74 -12.23 9.52 -7.00
C GLN A 74 -12.54 10.52 -8.12
N ILE A 75 -11.55 11.28 -8.57
CA ILE A 75 -11.70 12.21 -9.70
C ILE A 75 -11.99 11.43 -10.99
N LEU A 76 -11.31 10.29 -11.23
CA LEU A 76 -11.61 9.44 -12.39
C LEU A 76 -13.05 8.93 -12.39
N VAL A 77 -13.56 8.52 -11.22
CA VAL A 77 -14.97 8.12 -11.06
C VAL A 77 -15.92 9.27 -11.37
N LEU A 78 -15.64 10.48 -10.87
CA LEU A 78 -16.46 11.67 -11.16
C LEU A 78 -16.47 12.00 -12.66
N LEU A 79 -15.32 11.90 -13.34
CA LEU A 79 -15.22 12.12 -14.78
C LEU A 79 -15.95 11.03 -15.58
N ALA A 80 -15.88 9.78 -15.15
CA ALA A 80 -16.62 8.67 -15.76
C ALA A 80 -18.14 8.86 -15.68
N GLY A 81 -18.63 9.45 -14.58
CA GLY A 81 -20.04 9.81 -14.42
C GLY A 81 -20.53 10.93 -15.35
N LEU A 82 -19.63 11.68 -15.99
CA LEU A 82 -19.96 12.74 -16.96
C LEU A 82 -19.95 12.25 -18.42
N LEU A 83 -19.62 10.97 -18.66
CA LEU A 83 -19.59 10.39 -20.00
C LEU A 83 -21.01 10.13 -20.55
N LYS A 84 -21.14 9.99 -21.87
CA LYS A 84 -22.44 9.74 -22.53
C LYS A 84 -23.18 8.50 -22.01
N ASN A 85 -22.44 7.47 -21.61
CA ASN A 85 -22.96 6.23 -21.02
C ASN A 85 -22.37 6.06 -19.61
N PRO A 86 -22.85 6.81 -18.61
CA PRO A 86 -22.22 6.89 -17.30
C PRO A 86 -22.33 5.57 -16.52
N GLU A 87 -23.44 4.85 -16.66
CA GLU A 87 -23.66 3.55 -16.01
C GLU A 87 -22.59 2.53 -16.43
N LEU A 88 -22.41 2.33 -17.74
CA LEU A 88 -21.39 1.41 -18.27
C LEU A 88 -19.96 1.86 -17.90
N ALA A 89 -19.66 3.15 -17.97
CA ALA A 89 -18.32 3.67 -17.65
C ALA A 89 -18.00 3.50 -16.15
N LEU A 90 -18.94 3.81 -15.27
CA LEU A 90 -18.79 3.68 -13.82
C LEU A 90 -18.65 2.22 -13.41
N ASP A 91 -19.48 1.32 -13.95
CA ASP A 91 -19.41 -0.11 -13.64
C ASP A 91 -18.08 -0.70 -14.10
N SER A 92 -17.64 -0.38 -15.31
CA SER A 92 -16.37 -0.88 -15.86
C SER A 92 -15.16 -0.40 -15.04
N ILE A 93 -15.15 0.89 -14.67
CA ILE A 93 -14.08 1.46 -13.84
C ILE A 93 -14.12 0.90 -12.41
N SER A 94 -15.30 0.67 -11.85
CA SER A 94 -15.47 0.05 -10.52
C SER A 94 -14.89 -1.36 -10.44
N VAL A 95 -15.15 -2.18 -11.47
CA VAL A 95 -14.56 -3.52 -11.58
C VAL A 95 -13.02 -3.43 -11.70
N CYS A 96 -12.51 -2.55 -12.57
CA CYS A 96 -11.07 -2.34 -12.71
C CYS A 96 -10.40 -1.89 -11.40
N MET A 97 -11.03 -0.97 -10.64
CA MET A 97 -10.52 -0.54 -9.34
C MET A 97 -10.54 -1.65 -8.30
N SER A 98 -11.57 -2.51 -8.32
CA SER A 98 -11.65 -3.67 -7.43
C SER A 98 -10.52 -4.67 -7.70
N VAL A 99 -10.25 -4.97 -8.98
CA VAL A 99 -9.11 -5.82 -9.38
C VAL A 99 -7.78 -5.18 -8.99
N ASN A 100 -7.61 -3.88 -9.24
CA ASN A 100 -6.41 -3.14 -8.84
C ASN A 100 -6.19 -3.19 -7.33
N GLY A 101 -7.26 -3.02 -6.53
CA GLY A 101 -7.20 -3.08 -5.07
C GLY A 101 -6.77 -4.45 -4.54
N LEU A 102 -7.23 -5.54 -5.15
CA LEU A 102 -6.82 -6.90 -4.77
C LEU A 102 -5.33 -7.13 -5.02
N MET A 103 -4.83 -6.74 -6.20
CA MET A 103 -3.41 -6.88 -6.54
C MET A 103 -2.53 -5.97 -5.67
N PHE A 104 -3.01 -4.76 -5.39
CA PHE A 104 -2.32 -3.83 -4.49
C PHE A 104 -2.08 -4.41 -3.09
N MET A 105 -3.05 -5.15 -2.53
CA MET A 105 -2.89 -5.78 -1.22
C MET A 105 -1.77 -6.82 -1.18
N VAL A 106 -1.59 -7.60 -2.25
CA VAL A 106 -0.49 -8.58 -2.38
C VAL A 106 0.86 -7.85 -2.34
N SER A 107 0.98 -6.80 -3.14
CA SER A 107 2.18 -5.95 -3.19
C SER A 107 2.48 -5.27 -1.84
N MET A 108 1.46 -4.83 -1.11
CA MET A 108 1.63 -4.20 0.20
C MET A 108 2.20 -5.15 1.26
N VAL A 109 1.76 -6.41 1.29
CA VAL A 109 2.27 -7.41 2.24
C VAL A 109 3.74 -7.72 1.98
N PHE A 110 4.15 -7.81 0.72
CA PHE A 110 5.55 -8.02 0.35
C PHE A 110 6.43 -6.84 0.77
N ASN A 111 6.00 -5.61 0.49
CA ASN A 111 6.71 -4.40 0.90
C ASN A 111 6.82 -4.27 2.43
N ALA A 112 5.79 -4.69 3.17
CA ALA A 112 5.84 -4.75 4.63
C ALA A 112 6.89 -5.75 5.13
N ALA A 113 6.94 -6.97 4.57
CA ALA A 113 7.94 -7.98 4.94
C ALA A 113 9.38 -7.52 4.60
N ALA A 114 9.55 -6.89 3.45
CA ALA A 114 10.81 -6.31 3.03
C ALA A 114 11.29 -5.21 3.98
N SER A 115 10.38 -4.35 4.45
CA SER A 115 10.71 -3.28 5.39
C SER A 115 11.38 -3.82 6.65
N VAL A 116 10.87 -4.93 7.21
CA VAL A 116 11.45 -5.59 8.39
C VAL A 116 12.87 -6.10 8.12
N ARG A 117 13.10 -6.72 6.96
CA ARG A 117 14.45 -7.19 6.58
C ARG A 117 15.43 -6.03 6.47
N VAL A 118 15.06 -4.97 5.76
CA VAL A 118 15.90 -3.78 5.58
C VAL A 118 16.16 -3.10 6.93
N SER A 119 15.14 -3.02 7.80
CA SER A 119 15.27 -2.52 9.18
C SER A 119 16.35 -3.25 9.96
N ASN A 120 16.36 -4.58 9.89
CA ASN A 120 17.26 -5.41 10.68
C ASN A 120 18.71 -5.23 10.22
N GLU A 121 18.97 -5.20 8.91
CA GLU A 121 20.31 -4.96 8.36
C GLU A 121 20.84 -3.56 8.70
N LEU A 122 19.95 -2.57 8.70
CA LEU A 122 20.30 -1.20 9.11
C LEU A 122 20.58 -1.11 10.61
N GLY A 123 19.77 -1.75 11.44
CA GLY A 123 19.97 -1.83 12.89
C GLY A 123 21.26 -2.56 13.27
N ALA A 124 21.73 -3.48 12.42
CA ALA A 124 23.02 -4.15 12.56
C ALA A 124 24.22 -3.32 12.04
N ALA A 125 24.02 -2.06 11.64
CA ALA A 125 25.04 -1.18 11.05
C ALA A 125 25.71 -1.77 9.79
N HIS A 126 24.96 -2.52 8.97
CA HIS A 126 25.43 -3.10 7.71
C HIS A 126 24.82 -2.39 6.47
N PRO A 127 25.23 -1.15 6.14
CA PRO A 127 24.58 -0.34 5.09
C PRO A 127 24.67 -0.95 3.69
N LYS A 128 25.75 -1.69 3.37
CA LYS A 128 25.89 -2.38 2.08
C LYS A 128 24.88 -3.53 1.94
N SER A 129 24.64 -4.29 3.02
CA SER A 129 23.66 -5.37 3.05
C SER A 129 22.22 -4.83 2.97
N ALA A 130 21.96 -3.70 3.66
CA ALA A 130 20.69 -2.99 3.56
C ALA A 130 20.39 -2.50 2.13
N ALA A 131 21.37 -1.86 1.47
CA ALA A 131 21.22 -1.41 0.08
C ALA A 131 20.99 -2.57 -0.88
N PHE A 132 21.69 -3.70 -0.70
CA PHE A 132 21.46 -4.90 -1.48
C PHE A 132 20.05 -5.48 -1.25
N SER A 133 19.59 -5.51 0.00
CA SER A 133 18.23 -5.95 0.35
C SER A 133 17.16 -5.08 -0.31
N VAL A 134 17.34 -3.75 -0.33
CA VAL A 134 16.44 -2.83 -1.04
C VAL A 134 16.40 -3.12 -2.54
N PHE A 135 17.55 -3.33 -3.17
CA PHE A 135 17.62 -3.64 -4.60
C PHE A 135 16.88 -4.95 -4.92
N VAL A 136 17.14 -6.01 -4.15
CA VAL A 136 16.51 -7.32 -4.34
C VAL A 136 15.00 -7.22 -4.14
N VAL A 137 14.54 -6.51 -3.11
CA VAL A 137 13.11 -6.30 -2.85
C VAL A 137 12.45 -5.56 -4.00
N THR A 138 13.05 -4.46 -4.46
CA THR A 138 12.50 -3.67 -5.58
C THR A 138 12.39 -4.52 -6.85
N PHE A 139 13.39 -5.37 -7.10
CA PHE A 139 13.38 -6.28 -8.23
C PHE A 139 12.30 -7.36 -8.11
N ILE A 140 12.14 -7.99 -6.93
CA ILE A 140 11.10 -8.99 -6.71
C ILE A 140 9.71 -8.36 -6.81
N SER A 141 9.49 -7.17 -6.25
CA SER A 141 8.21 -6.47 -6.39
C SER A 141 7.88 -6.15 -7.85
N PHE A 142 8.88 -5.77 -8.65
CA PHE A 142 8.69 -5.58 -10.09
C PHE A 142 8.28 -6.90 -10.78
N LEU A 143 8.92 -8.03 -10.44
CA LEU A 143 8.53 -9.33 -10.98
C LEU A 143 7.11 -9.72 -10.59
N ILE A 144 6.72 -9.48 -9.34
CA ILE A 144 5.34 -9.71 -8.86
C ILE A 144 4.36 -8.88 -9.69
N ALA A 145 4.62 -7.58 -9.87
CA ALA A 145 3.76 -6.69 -10.65
C ALA A 145 3.64 -7.13 -12.13
N VAL A 146 4.73 -7.63 -12.73
CA VAL A 146 4.70 -8.21 -14.08
C VAL A 146 3.85 -9.48 -14.12
N VAL A 147 3.98 -10.37 -13.13
CA VAL A 147 3.16 -11.59 -13.04
C VAL A 147 1.67 -11.24 -12.88
N GLU A 148 1.34 -10.28 -12.01
CA GLU A 148 -0.03 -9.79 -11.82
C GLU A 148 -0.59 -9.20 -13.13
N ALA A 149 0.20 -8.39 -13.84
CA ALA A 149 -0.20 -7.84 -15.14
C ALA A 149 -0.45 -8.93 -16.19
N ILE A 150 0.40 -9.97 -16.25
CA ILE A 150 0.19 -11.12 -17.13
C ILE A 150 -1.09 -11.86 -16.77
N ILE A 151 -1.35 -12.11 -15.47
CA ILE A 151 -2.56 -12.77 -15.00
C ILE A 151 -3.80 -11.98 -15.43
N VAL A 152 -3.81 -10.65 -15.23
CA VAL A 152 -4.92 -9.77 -15.63
C VAL A 152 -5.13 -9.80 -17.15
N LEU A 153 -4.07 -9.79 -17.94
CA LEU A 153 -4.19 -9.86 -19.40
C LEU A 153 -4.69 -11.23 -19.90
N CYS A 154 -4.19 -12.32 -19.32
CA CYS A 154 -4.63 -13.68 -19.65
C CYS A 154 -6.10 -13.92 -19.27
N LEU A 155 -6.53 -13.36 -18.14
CA LEU A 155 -7.89 -13.49 -17.63
C LEU A 155 -8.80 -12.32 -18.03
N ARG A 156 -8.40 -11.45 -18.96
CA ARG A 156 -9.13 -10.21 -19.27
C ARG A 156 -10.61 -10.42 -19.63
N ASN A 157 -10.92 -11.52 -20.29
CA ASN A 157 -12.27 -11.84 -20.74
C ASN A 157 -13.11 -12.54 -19.64
N VAL A 158 -12.50 -12.97 -18.54
CA VAL A 158 -13.15 -13.80 -17.50
C VAL A 158 -13.19 -13.08 -16.15
N ILE A 159 -12.18 -12.26 -15.85
CA ILE A 159 -12.00 -11.61 -14.55
C ILE A 159 -13.17 -10.68 -14.18
N SER A 160 -13.80 -10.06 -15.18
CA SER A 160 -14.96 -9.19 -14.99
C SER A 160 -16.20 -9.96 -14.54
N TYR A 161 -16.37 -11.22 -14.95
CA TYR A 161 -17.54 -12.03 -14.59
C TYR A 161 -17.61 -12.39 -13.10
N ALA A 162 -16.50 -12.24 -12.35
CA ALA A 162 -16.53 -12.37 -10.89
C ALA A 162 -17.23 -11.19 -10.19
N PHE A 163 -17.39 -10.07 -10.89
CA PHE A 163 -17.92 -8.82 -10.34
C PHE A 163 -19.20 -8.35 -11.05
N THR A 164 -19.46 -8.81 -12.28
CA THR A 164 -20.66 -8.43 -13.05
C THR A 164 -21.15 -9.60 -13.91
N GLU A 165 -22.46 -9.72 -14.09
CA GLU A 165 -23.07 -10.70 -15.00
C GLU A 165 -23.32 -10.12 -16.41
N GLY A 166 -23.14 -8.80 -16.60
CA GLY A 166 -23.45 -8.11 -17.85
C GLY A 166 -22.34 -8.23 -18.90
N GLU A 167 -22.64 -8.81 -20.06
CA GLU A 167 -21.68 -8.94 -21.18
C GLU A 167 -21.16 -7.59 -21.69
N THR A 168 -21.99 -6.55 -21.66
CA THR A 168 -21.61 -5.19 -22.09
C THR A 168 -20.54 -4.58 -21.18
N VAL A 169 -20.68 -4.74 -19.86
CA VAL A 169 -19.69 -4.31 -18.88
C VAL A 169 -18.44 -5.19 -18.95
N ALA A 170 -18.61 -6.51 -19.12
CA ALA A 170 -17.49 -7.44 -19.23
C ALA A 170 -16.58 -7.12 -20.43
N ASN A 171 -17.17 -6.80 -21.59
CA ASN A 171 -16.43 -6.38 -22.78
C ASN A 171 -15.69 -5.05 -22.57
N ALA A 172 -16.36 -4.07 -21.97
CA ALA A 172 -15.74 -2.78 -21.66
C ALA A 172 -14.56 -2.92 -20.66
N VAL A 173 -14.68 -3.79 -19.65
CA VAL A 173 -13.57 -4.10 -18.73
C VAL A 173 -12.42 -4.79 -19.48
N SER A 174 -12.71 -5.74 -20.37
CA SER A 174 -11.68 -6.39 -21.19
C SER A 174 -10.89 -5.40 -22.05
N ASP A 175 -11.56 -4.37 -22.59
CA ASP A 175 -10.91 -3.29 -23.35
C ASP A 175 -10.04 -2.38 -22.46
N LEU A 176 -10.38 -2.26 -21.17
CA LEU A 176 -9.61 -1.51 -20.17
C LEU A 176 -8.45 -2.32 -19.57
N CYS A 177 -8.48 -3.65 -19.62
CA CYS A 177 -7.45 -4.52 -19.04
C CYS A 177 -6.01 -4.21 -19.48
N PRO A 178 -5.71 -3.85 -20.74
CA PRO A 178 -4.37 -3.43 -21.14
C PRO A 178 -3.88 -2.18 -20.39
N PHE A 179 -4.75 -1.20 -20.19
CA PHE A 179 -4.42 -0.01 -19.40
C PHE A 179 -4.21 -0.37 -17.93
N LEU A 180 -5.08 -1.23 -17.38
CA LEU A 180 -4.95 -1.74 -16.02
C LEU A 180 -3.62 -2.48 -15.82
N ALA A 181 -3.20 -3.31 -16.76
CA ALA A 181 -1.93 -4.04 -16.70
C ALA A 181 -0.73 -3.08 -16.68
N VAL A 182 -0.75 -2.03 -17.49
CA VAL A 182 0.28 -0.98 -17.46
C VAL A 182 0.27 -0.25 -16.11
N THR A 183 -0.91 0.11 -15.60
CA THR A 183 -1.05 0.72 -14.28
C THR A 183 -0.49 -0.17 -13.18
N LEU A 184 -0.76 -1.48 -13.18
CA LEU A 184 -0.23 -2.41 -12.19
C LEU A 184 1.30 -2.45 -12.18
N ILE A 185 1.93 -2.50 -13.36
CA ILE A 185 3.40 -2.47 -13.46
C ILE A 185 3.96 -1.15 -12.92
N LEU A 186 3.38 -0.02 -13.32
CA LEU A 186 3.82 1.31 -12.87
C LEU A 186 3.62 1.50 -11.37
N SER A 187 2.45 1.14 -10.85
CA SER A 187 2.10 1.23 -9.44
C SER A 187 2.95 0.29 -8.59
N GLY A 188 3.26 -0.92 -9.05
CA GLY A 188 4.13 -1.86 -8.35
C GLY A 188 5.55 -1.33 -8.17
N VAL A 189 6.13 -0.73 -9.22
CA VAL A 189 7.44 -0.07 -9.15
C VAL A 189 7.37 1.17 -8.27
N GLN A 190 6.39 2.04 -8.49
CA GLN A 190 6.19 3.27 -7.75
C GLN A 190 6.13 3.01 -6.24
N HIS A 191 5.27 2.08 -5.80
CA HIS A 191 5.13 1.74 -4.38
C HIS A 191 6.41 1.19 -3.78
N SER A 192 7.06 0.27 -4.47
CA SER A 192 8.29 -0.35 -3.97
C SER A 192 9.41 0.67 -3.79
N VAL A 193 9.56 1.59 -4.76
CA VAL A 193 10.55 2.67 -4.71
C VAL A 193 10.21 3.68 -3.62
N ILE A 194 8.96 4.13 -3.50
CA ILE A 194 8.55 5.06 -2.44
C ILE A 194 8.80 4.45 -1.07
N TRP A 195 8.39 3.20 -0.86
CA TRP A 195 8.58 2.49 0.41
C TRP A 195 10.06 2.35 0.74
N CYS A 196 10.88 1.92 -0.21
CA CYS A 196 12.31 1.78 -0.01
C CYS A 196 13.03 3.12 0.20
N CYS A 197 12.69 4.16 -0.55
CA CYS A 197 13.27 5.50 -0.42
C CYS A 197 12.88 6.17 0.90
N CYS A 198 11.62 6.04 1.33
CA CYS A 198 11.16 6.54 2.61
C CYS A 198 11.91 5.86 3.77
N TRP A 199 12.11 4.54 3.66
CA TRP A 199 12.88 3.75 4.61
C TRP A 199 14.38 4.06 4.61
N LEU A 200 15.01 4.18 3.44
CA LEU A 200 16.40 4.60 3.29
C LEU A 200 16.63 6.00 3.84
N TRP A 201 15.65 6.90 3.72
CA TRP A 201 15.75 8.24 4.26
C TRP A 201 15.59 8.26 5.79
N MET A 202 14.64 7.50 6.36
CA MET A 202 14.57 7.31 7.82
C MET A 202 15.87 6.74 8.38
N ALA A 203 16.39 5.72 7.71
CA ALA A 203 17.61 5.03 8.09
C ALA A 203 18.85 5.91 7.92
N GLY A 204 18.94 6.68 6.83
CA GLY A 204 20.03 7.61 6.57
C GLY A 204 20.05 8.76 7.57
N VAL A 205 18.88 9.28 7.96
CA VAL A 205 18.76 10.31 9.00
C VAL A 205 19.14 9.75 10.38
N CYS A 206 18.80 8.50 10.71
CA CYS A 206 19.26 7.83 11.93
C CYS A 206 20.78 7.53 11.89
N CYS A 207 21.27 6.92 10.82
CA CYS A 207 22.67 6.50 10.70
C CYS A 207 23.64 7.70 10.62
N LEU A 208 23.25 8.82 9.98
CA LEU A 208 24.05 10.05 9.98
C LEU A 208 24.07 10.76 11.35
N ARG A 209 23.11 10.45 12.23
CA ARG A 209 23.07 11.00 13.59
C ARG A 209 23.94 10.19 14.55
N GLU A 210 23.94 8.87 14.41
CA GLU A 210 24.80 7.97 15.20
C GLU A 210 26.29 8.10 14.81
N CYS A 211 26.62 8.38 13.53
CA CYS A 211 28.00 8.64 13.10
C CYS A 211 28.56 10.02 13.55
N ARG A 212 27.78 10.83 14.28
CA ARG A 212 28.21 12.14 14.79
C ARG A 212 28.25 12.19 16.34
N VAL A 213 28.21 11.02 17.00
CA VAL A 213 28.42 10.87 18.44
C VAL A 213 29.65 10.02 18.69
#